data_AF-A0A377TY04-F1
#
_entry.id   AF-A0A377TY04-F1
#
_cell.length_a   1.000
_cell.length_b   1.000
_cell.length_c   1.000
_cell.angle_alpha   90.00
_cell.angle_beta   90.00
_cell.angle_gamma   90.00
#
_symmetry.space_group_name_H-M   'P 1'
#
loop_
_entity.id
_entity.type
_entity.pdbx_description
1 polymer ?
#
loop_
_entity_poly.entity_id
_entity_poly.type
_entity_poly.pdbx_seq_one_letter_code
_entity_poly.pdbx_strand_id
1 'polypeptide(L)' 'MNGDADNVVSPSQSTLLHEALVAKKIPSTHYVVKGADHAGLMWYQPEVSKIIINFLDQNLKDKHQ' A
#
# COMPACT_ATOMS: atom_id res chain seq x y z
N MET A 1 0.87 1.66 -0.74
CA MET A 1 0.30 2.40 0.40
C MET A 1 1.24 3.58 0.66
N ASN A 2 0.71 4.77 0.91
CA ASN A 2 1.51 5.95 1.25
C ASN A 2 0.75 6.85 2.23
N GLY A 3 1.49 7.71 2.93
CA GLY A 3 0.91 8.76 3.75
C GLY A 3 0.58 9.99 2.91
N ASP A 4 -0.45 10.74 3.27
CA ASP A 4 -0.78 12.01 2.60
C ASP A 4 0.03 13.21 3.13
N ALA A 5 0.72 13.04 4.27
CA ALA A 5 1.65 14.01 4.84
C ALA A 5 3.12 13.63 4.60
N ASP A 6 3.39 12.67 3.70
CA ASP A 6 4.75 12.34 3.26
C ASP A 6 5.36 13.54 2.53
N ASN A 7 6.45 14.08 3.08
CA ASN A 7 7.20 15.22 2.56
C ASN A 7 8.53 14.82 1.91
N VAL A 8 8.86 13.51 1.88
CA VAL A 8 10.05 12.95 1.24
C VAL A 8 9.71 12.44 -0.16
N VAL A 9 8.57 11.75 -0.29
CA VAL A 9 8.06 11.25 -1.56
C VAL A 9 6.62 11.73 -1.75
N SER A 10 6.38 12.49 -2.82
CA SER A 10 5.04 13.00 -3.12
C SER A 10 4.00 11.87 -3.22
N PRO A 11 2.85 11.97 -2.53
CA PRO A 11 1.73 11.03 -2.65
C PRO A 11 1.26 10.77 -4.09
N SER A 12 1.46 11.77 -4.98
CA SER A 12 1.12 11.64 -6.39
C SER A 12 1.87 10.50 -7.10
N GLN A 13 3.07 10.14 -6.64
CA GLN A 13 3.86 9.07 -7.26
C GLN A 13 3.19 7.70 -7.10
N SER A 14 2.63 7.42 -5.92
CA SER A 14 1.87 6.18 -5.69
C SER A 14 0.57 6.14 -6.51
N THR A 15 -0.07 7.30 -6.69
CA THR A 15 -1.29 7.45 -7.49
C THR A 15 -1.00 7.13 -8.97
N LEU A 16 0.06 7.70 -9.54
CA LEU A 16 0.47 7.46 -10.93
C LEU A 16 0.75 5.97 -11.21
N LEU A 17 1.45 5.29 -10.29
CA LEU A 17 1.70 3.86 -10.42
C LEU A 17 0.40 3.05 -10.38
N HIS A 18 -0.49 3.33 -9.43
CA HIS A 18 -1.76 2.63 -9.29
C HIS A 18 -2.61 2.76 -10.56
N GLU A 19 -2.78 3.98 -11.07
CA GLU A 19 -3.52 4.26 -12.30
C GLU A 19 -2.94 3.50 -13.49
N ALA A 20 -1.61 3.48 -13.64
CA ALA A 20 -0.93 2.76 -14.71
C ALA A 20 -1.13 1.24 -14.63
N LEU A 21 -1.15 0.66 -13.43
CA LEU A 21 -1.42 -0.78 -13.21
C LEU A 21 -2.88 -1.12 -13.54
N VAL A 22 -3.83 -0.32 -13.04
CA VAL A 22 -5.27 -0.52 -13.30
C VAL A 22 -5.59 -0.37 -14.78
N ALA A 23 -5.01 0.61 -15.47
CA ALA A 23 -5.16 0.79 -16.92
C ALA A 23 -4.70 -0.44 -17.72
N LYS A 24 -3.71 -1.18 -17.20
CA LYS A 24 -3.23 -2.45 -17.77
C LYS A 24 -3.99 -3.69 -17.28
N LYS A 25 -5.10 -3.51 -16.55
CA LYS A 25 -5.91 -4.59 -15.94
C LYS A 25 -5.13 -5.45 -14.95
N ILE A 26 -4.08 -4.90 -14.34
CA ILE A 26 -3.33 -5.56 -13.27
C ILE A 26 -4.01 -5.22 -11.94
N PRO A 27 -4.40 -6.21 -11.12
CA PRO A 27 -4.99 -5.96 -9.82
C PRO A 27 -4.06 -5.10 -8.95
N SER A 28 -4.58 -4.00 -8.45
CA SER A 28 -3.85 -3.06 -7.59
C SER A 28 -4.84 -2.41 -6.63
N THR A 29 -4.45 -2.25 -5.37
CA THR A 29 -5.23 -1.52 -4.37
C THR A 29 -4.35 -0.42 -3.80
N HIS A 30 -4.80 0.82 -3.86
CA HIS A 30 -4.06 1.98 -3.36
C HIS A 30 -4.66 2.47 -2.04
N TYR A 31 -3.88 2.34 -0.96
CA TYR A 31 -4.23 2.84 0.37
C TYR A 31 -3.50 4.15 0.65
N VAL A 32 -4.24 5.19 1.01
CA VAL A 32 -3.72 6.48 1.50
C VAL A 32 -4.00 6.58 2.99
N VAL A 33 -2.94 6.70 3.80
CA VAL A 33 -3.03 6.81 5.27
C VAL A 33 -3.04 8.28 5.65
N LYS A 34 -4.19 8.77 6.12
CA LYS A 34 -4.38 10.18 6.46
C LYS A 34 -3.50 10.62 7.63
N GLY A 35 -2.80 11.73 7.46
CA GLY A 35 -1.84 12.31 8.38
C GLY A 35 -0.49 11.58 8.45
N ALA A 36 -0.30 10.46 7.74
CA ALA A 36 0.94 9.70 7.82
C ALA A 36 2.05 10.40 7.06
N ASP A 37 3.22 10.45 7.69
CA ASP A 37 4.47 10.91 7.12
C ASP A 37 5.15 9.76 6.35
N HIS A 38 6.43 9.92 6.04
CA HIS A 38 7.20 8.93 5.30
C HIS A 38 7.45 7.62 6.08
N ALA A 39 7.75 7.69 7.39
CA ALA A 39 8.25 6.54 8.16
C ALA A 39 8.01 6.61 9.69
N GLY A 40 7.05 7.42 10.15
CA GLY A 40 6.72 7.60 11.56
C GLY A 40 5.82 6.52 12.18
N LEU A 41 5.37 6.79 13.41
CA LEU A 41 4.69 5.80 14.27
C LEU A 41 3.40 5.19 13.67
N MET A 42 2.75 5.89 12.74
CA MET A 42 1.51 5.41 12.13
C MET A 42 1.70 4.22 11.19
N TRP A 43 2.93 3.92 10.77
CA TRP A 43 3.26 2.72 9.99
C TRP A 43 3.37 1.46 10.84
N TYR A 44 3.53 1.60 12.15
CA TYR A 44 3.73 0.50 13.10
C TYR A 44 2.43 0.01 13.73
N GLN A 45 1.27 0.37 13.16
CA GLN A 45 -0.02 -0.04 13.67
C GLN A 45 -0.36 -1.48 13.24
N PRO A 46 -1.00 -2.30 14.10
CA PRO A 46 -1.38 -3.67 13.76
C PRO A 46 -2.19 -3.79 12.46
N GLU A 47 -3.02 -2.80 12.15
CA GLU A 47 -3.86 -2.74 10.97
C GLU A 47 -3.04 -2.63 9.68
N VAL A 48 -1.94 -1.87 9.69
CA VAL A 48 -1.03 -1.75 8.54
C VAL A 48 -0.38 -3.11 8.25
N SER A 49 0.15 -3.75 9.30
CA SER A 49 0.74 -5.09 9.21
C SER A 49 -0.26 -6.11 8.68
N LYS A 50 -1.52 -6.06 9.14
CA LYS A 50 -2.59 -6.95 8.69
C LYS A 50 -2.91 -6.78 7.21
N ILE A 51 -2.91 -5.55 6.67
CA ILE A 51 -3.11 -5.31 5.24
C ILE A 51 -1.99 -5.97 4.42
N ILE A 52 -0.73 -5.79 4.84
CA ILE A 52 0.44 -6.36 4.15
C ILE A 52 0.39 -7.89 4.21
N ILE A 53 0.18 -8.47 5.39
CA ILE A 53 0.08 -9.93 5.58
C ILE A 53 -1.04 -10.51 4.72
N ASN A 54 -2.23 -9.90 4.71
CA ASN A 54 -3.34 -10.38 3.89
C ASN A 54 -3.01 -10.35 2.40
N PHE A 55 -2.34 -9.30 1.92
CA PHE A 55 -1.89 -9.22 0.52
C PHE A 55 -0.92 -10.36 0.19
N LEU A 56 0.08 -10.60 1.05
CA LEU A 56 1.04 -11.68 0.87
C LEU A 56 0.35 -13.05 0.93
N ASP A 57 -0.55 -13.27 1.88
CA ASP A 57 -1.29 -14.52 2.03
C ASP A 57 -2.14 -14.84 0.78
N GLN A 58 -2.79 -13.83 0.19
CA GLN A 58 -3.60 -14.01 -1.02
C GLN A 58 -2.79 -14.37 -2.28
N ASN A 59 -1.54 -13.90 -2.35
CA ASN A 59 -0.74 -13.94 -3.58
C ASN A 59 0.43 -14.93 -3.52
N LEU A 60 0.97 -15.21 -2.34
CA LEU A 60 2.22 -15.97 -2.17
C LEU A 60 2.10 -17.20 -1.28
N LYS A 61 1.07 -17.29 -0.42
CA LYS A 61 0.89 -18.47 0.41
C LYS A 61 0.46 -19.65 -0.47
N ASP A 62 1.14 -20.78 -0.32
CA ASP A 62 0.89 -21.97 -1.12
C ASP A 62 -0.61 -22.32 -1.11
N LYS A 63 -1.19 -22.41 -2.31
CA LYS A 63 -2.56 -22.89 -2.50
C LYS A 63 -2.65 -24.42 -2.56
N HIS A 64 -1.54 -25.10 -2.27
CA HIS A 64 -1.40 -26.54 -2.26
C HIS A 64 -1.22 -27.04 -0.83
N GLN A 65 -2.31 -27.01 -0.06
CA GLN A 65 -2.50 -27.85 1.13
C GLN A 65 -3.86 -28.53 1.02
#